data_AF-A0A413PWJ6-F1
#
_entry.id   AF-A0A413PWJ6-F1
#
_cell.length_a   1.000
_cell.length_b   1.000
_cell.length_c   1.000
_cell.angle_alpha   90.00
_cell.angle_beta   90.00
_cell.angle_gamma   90.00
#
_symmetry.space_group_name_H-M   'P 1'
#
loop_
_entity.id
_entity.type
_entity.pdbx_description
1 polymer ?
#
loop_
_entity_poly.entity_id
_entity_poly.type
_entity_poly.pdbx_seq_one_letter_code
_entity_poly.pdbx_strand_id
1 'polypeptide(L)'
;MEERERMETVPMGNGSKEELFEKGHPVIRELKSIPEIIFEEQIGMLPSSAIPVKSLFARKQMDHFHVDSLILKKIALQVLHILKKLSQKHIYPGLIELQEFYVDMDNSQYGVVLLHPEKFQLLTFEQDYEWYPEDERIFGDATLFDEKMQQIADNRLIYKILVASARGNVKIPPLKTEADYSELFYNILSEEWKQIFENRAICSYEKLQNLLEESIQMEEEFARMTKESIDEKSEQNKTKKAEELQARKSGETSAEQFDLFIILRTELDNSKKISKMLYLLQDELELENTLSGYNCQQAFVFGNGAVQVKTFQNYRTGFRCQFPQTIREYSSGEALIIGTDLMKEKKEELLLKNGENHKQQLCLYILMDGRIKNDQLFQIALNRLQKLKEEGVKLCLRMVDNIYCEACQKLKDIVEDTQRCC
;
A
#
# COMPACT_ATOMS: atom_id res chain seq x y z
N MET A 1 -40.18 36.37 -15.44
CA MET A 1 -39.21 37.10 -16.27
C MET A 1 -38.88 38.35 -15.49
N GLU A 2 -38.09 38.15 -14.44
CA GLU A 2 -37.58 39.18 -13.54
C GLU A 2 -36.07 39.09 -13.61
N GLU A 3 -35.44 40.26 -13.66
CA GLU A 3 -34.04 40.50 -13.96
C GLU A 3 -33.12 39.65 -13.10
N ARG A 4 -32.53 38.61 -13.72
CA ARG A 4 -31.21 38.13 -13.32
C ARG A 4 -30.24 39.28 -13.60
N GLU A 5 -30.00 40.10 -12.59
CA GLU A 5 -28.89 41.04 -12.58
C GLU A 5 -27.64 40.32 -13.09
N ARG A 6 -27.01 40.94 -14.08
CA ARG A 6 -25.78 40.43 -14.69
C ARG A 6 -24.72 40.34 -13.61
N MET A 7 -24.34 39.13 -13.24
CA MET A 7 -23.10 38.87 -12.51
C MET A 7 -21.93 39.07 -13.49
N GLU A 8 -21.60 40.33 -13.78
CA GLU A 8 -20.29 40.69 -14.33
C GLU A 8 -19.32 40.80 -13.14
N THR A 9 -18.27 39.97 -13.13
CA THR A 9 -17.20 39.99 -12.13
C THR A 9 -16.34 41.25 -12.30
N VAL A 10 -16.17 42.01 -11.22
CA VAL A 10 -15.37 43.24 -11.14
C VAL A 10 -14.14 43.00 -10.21
N PRO A 11 -12.98 43.64 -10.46
CA PRO A 11 -11.76 43.48 -9.65
C PRO A 11 -11.89 43.92 -8.20
N MET A 12 -11.35 43.13 -7.25
CA MET A 12 -11.01 43.59 -5.90
C MET A 12 -9.53 43.39 -5.61
N GLY A 13 -8.85 44.46 -5.20
CA GLY A 13 -7.45 44.42 -4.76
C GLY A 13 -7.27 43.82 -3.35
N ASN A 14 -6.04 43.38 -3.07
CA ASN A 14 -5.60 42.61 -1.88
C ASN A 14 -6.09 43.13 -0.51
N GLY A 15 -6.28 44.44 -0.32
CA GLY A 15 -6.66 45.01 0.99
C GLY A 15 -8.10 44.69 1.45
N SER A 16 -8.99 44.33 0.53
CA SER A 16 -10.39 44.03 0.85
C SER A 16 -10.59 42.66 1.54
N LYS A 17 -9.70 41.70 1.24
CA LYS A 17 -9.76 40.34 1.78
C LYS A 17 -9.32 40.31 3.25
N GLU A 18 -8.25 41.03 3.58
CA GLU A 18 -7.76 41.16 4.95
C GLU A 18 -8.82 41.78 5.88
N GLU A 19 -9.52 42.82 5.41
CA GLU A 19 -10.62 43.45 6.16
C GLU A 19 -11.82 42.51 6.42
N LEU A 20 -12.13 41.57 5.51
CA LEU A 20 -13.22 40.60 5.69
C LEU A 20 -12.95 39.64 6.86
N PHE A 21 -11.71 39.20 6.99
CA PHE A 21 -11.27 38.30 8.06
C PHE A 21 -11.14 39.04 9.39
N GLU A 22 -10.61 40.28 9.40
CA GLU A 22 -10.50 41.10 10.61
C GLU A 22 -11.86 41.52 11.18
N LYS A 23 -12.84 41.85 10.33
CA LYS A 23 -14.17 42.34 10.76
C LYS A 23 -15.17 41.22 11.11
N GLY A 24 -14.79 39.96 10.98
CA GLY A 24 -15.66 38.82 11.30
C GLY A 24 -16.94 38.78 10.46
N HIS A 25 -16.79 38.99 9.15
CA HIS A 25 -17.87 39.00 8.16
C HIS A 25 -18.77 37.76 8.27
N PRO A 26 -20.09 37.81 7.96
CA PRO A 26 -21.00 36.67 8.03
C PRO A 26 -20.45 35.37 7.43
N VAL A 27 -19.78 35.45 6.27
CA VAL A 27 -19.12 34.29 5.63
C VAL A 27 -18.01 33.69 6.49
N ILE A 28 -17.24 34.51 7.23
CA ILE A 28 -16.21 34.03 8.16
C ILE A 28 -16.86 33.33 9.36
N ARG A 29 -18.01 33.79 9.84
CA ARG A 29 -18.77 33.11 10.91
C ARG A 29 -19.28 31.75 10.45
N GLU A 30 -19.78 31.68 9.22
CA GLU A 30 -20.21 30.43 8.60
C GLU A 30 -19.04 29.45 8.41
N LEU A 31 -17.87 29.93 7.97
CA LEU A 31 -16.64 29.12 7.91
C LEU A 31 -16.22 28.61 9.29
N LYS A 32 -16.18 29.49 10.31
CA LYS A 32 -15.85 29.12 11.70
C LYS A 32 -16.83 28.11 12.31
N SER A 33 -18.04 27.96 11.74
CA SER A 33 -19.00 26.95 12.21
C SER A 33 -18.73 25.55 11.67
N ILE A 34 -17.84 25.38 10.68
CA ILE A 34 -17.39 24.09 10.19
C ILE A 34 -16.17 23.66 11.01
N PRO A 35 -16.27 22.64 11.87
CA PRO A 35 -15.18 22.27 12.78
C PRO A 35 -13.94 21.73 12.06
N GLU A 36 -14.11 21.19 10.85
CA GLU A 36 -13.01 20.70 10.02
C GLU A 36 -12.20 21.82 9.34
N ILE A 37 -12.64 23.09 9.41
CA ILE A 37 -11.91 24.24 8.88
C ILE A 37 -11.09 24.88 10.00
N ILE A 38 -9.78 24.92 9.82
CA ILE A 38 -8.82 25.37 10.84
C ILE A 38 -8.20 26.69 10.40
N PHE A 39 -8.38 27.73 11.22
CA PHE A 39 -7.80 29.06 11.00
C PHE A 39 -6.35 29.10 11.49
N GLU A 40 -5.58 30.09 11.03
CA GLU A 40 -4.15 30.23 11.36
C GLU A 40 -3.88 30.20 12.88
N GLU A 41 -4.74 30.85 13.65
CA GLU A 41 -4.72 30.89 15.12
C GLU A 41 -4.90 29.52 15.80
N GLN A 42 -5.42 28.52 15.09
CA GLN A 42 -5.70 27.17 15.57
C GLN A 42 -4.71 26.12 15.04
N ILE A 43 -3.79 26.48 14.13
CA ILE A 43 -2.83 25.53 13.52
C ILE A 43 -1.98 24.84 14.59
N GLY A 44 -1.60 25.55 15.66
CA GLY A 44 -0.84 24.98 16.78
C GLY A 44 -1.58 23.89 17.58
N MET A 45 -2.88 23.71 17.35
CA MET A 45 -3.69 22.65 17.98
C MET A 45 -3.73 21.36 17.16
N LEU A 46 -3.16 21.35 15.95
CA LEU A 46 -3.13 20.15 15.12
C LEU A 46 -2.21 19.09 15.73
N PRO A 47 -2.58 17.80 15.62
CA PRO A 47 -1.70 16.71 16.01
C PRO A 47 -0.34 16.83 15.31
N SER A 48 0.74 16.48 16.00
CA SER A 48 2.08 16.44 15.39
C SER A 48 2.21 15.43 14.23
N SER A 49 1.28 14.49 14.16
CA SER A 49 1.11 13.48 13.12
C SER A 49 0.36 13.98 11.89
N ALA A 50 -0.27 15.16 11.95
CA ALA A 50 -1.01 15.73 10.83
C ALA A 50 -0.06 16.16 9.73
N ILE A 51 -0.26 15.63 8.52
CA ILE A 51 0.55 15.98 7.34
C ILE A 51 -0.33 16.44 6.18
N PRO A 52 0.18 17.32 5.28
CA PRO A 52 -0.55 17.70 4.08
C PRO A 52 -0.85 16.48 3.21
N VAL A 53 -2.05 16.38 2.64
CA VAL A 53 -2.45 15.29 1.73
C VAL A 53 -1.53 15.23 0.51
N LYS A 54 -1.10 16.38 -0.02
CA LYS A 54 -0.08 16.45 -1.09
C LYS A 54 1.23 15.76 -0.70
N SER A 55 1.65 15.91 0.55
CA SER A 55 2.86 15.28 1.09
C SER A 55 2.66 13.79 1.36
N LEU A 56 1.46 13.36 1.74
CA LEU A 56 1.10 11.94 1.92
C LEU A 56 1.36 11.14 0.62
N PHE A 57 1.08 11.75 -0.54
CA PHE A 57 1.27 11.11 -1.85
C PHE A 57 2.74 10.99 -2.29
N ALA A 58 3.69 11.51 -1.50
CA ALA A 58 5.09 11.20 -1.71
C ALA A 58 5.35 9.72 -1.38
N ARG A 59 6.09 9.01 -2.25
CA ARG A 59 6.41 7.59 -2.08
C ARG A 59 6.84 7.21 -0.66
N LYS A 60 7.76 7.98 -0.08
CA LYS A 60 8.25 7.76 1.29
C LYS A 60 7.13 7.76 2.34
N GLN A 61 6.12 8.63 2.18
CA GLN A 61 5.00 8.74 3.11
C GLN A 61 3.94 7.68 2.86
N MET A 62 3.61 7.40 1.58
CA MET A 62 2.70 6.30 1.23
C MET A 62 3.20 4.94 1.76
N ASP A 63 4.50 4.69 1.61
CA ASP A 63 5.15 3.47 2.11
C ASP A 63 5.20 3.44 3.65
N HIS A 64 5.44 4.59 4.29
CA HIS A 64 5.53 4.70 5.75
C HIS A 64 4.17 4.44 6.43
N PHE A 65 3.09 4.98 5.86
CA PHE A 65 1.74 4.87 6.40
C PHE A 65 0.92 3.72 5.81
N HIS A 66 1.49 2.91 4.92
CA HIS A 66 0.80 1.82 4.24
C HIS A 66 -0.50 2.26 3.55
N VAL A 67 -0.42 3.37 2.79
CA VAL A 67 -1.60 3.96 2.15
C VAL A 67 -2.11 3.06 1.04
N ASP A 68 -3.31 2.49 1.23
CA ASP A 68 -4.02 1.66 0.26
C ASP A 68 -5.26 2.36 -0.31
N SER A 69 -6.03 1.66 -1.17
CA SER A 69 -7.23 2.22 -1.80
C SER A 69 -8.30 2.61 -0.78
N LEU A 70 -8.43 1.82 0.29
CA LEU A 70 -9.41 2.05 1.34
C LEU A 70 -9.11 3.35 2.10
N ILE A 71 -7.84 3.58 2.44
CA ILE A 71 -7.38 4.82 3.08
C ILE A 71 -7.64 6.02 2.17
N LEU A 72 -7.32 5.94 0.88
CA LEU A 72 -7.59 7.03 -0.06
C LEU A 72 -9.08 7.33 -0.19
N LYS A 73 -9.94 6.31 -0.22
CA LYS A 73 -11.40 6.47 -0.27
C LYS A 73 -11.93 7.12 1.01
N LYS A 74 -11.40 6.75 2.18
CA LYS A 74 -11.76 7.37 3.46
C LYS A 74 -11.34 8.84 3.53
N ILE A 75 -10.13 9.17 3.06
CA ILE A 75 -9.67 10.56 2.94
C ILE A 75 -10.58 11.33 1.97
N ALA A 76 -10.86 10.76 0.79
CA ALA A 76 -11.75 11.36 -0.20
C ALA A 76 -13.15 11.62 0.35
N LEU A 77 -13.71 10.69 1.14
CA LEU A 77 -15.02 10.83 1.77
C LEU A 77 -15.05 12.01 2.75
N GLN A 78 -14.01 12.17 3.57
CA GLN A 78 -13.94 13.29 4.50
C GLN A 78 -13.70 14.64 3.81
N VAL A 79 -12.86 14.67 2.78
CA VAL A 79 -12.73 15.86 1.93
C VAL A 79 -14.07 16.22 1.31
N LEU A 80 -14.79 15.24 0.75
CA LEU A 80 -16.12 15.46 0.17
C LEU A 80 -17.11 16.00 1.20
N HIS A 81 -17.07 15.53 2.45
CA HIS A 81 -17.90 16.03 3.53
C HIS A 81 -17.64 17.51 3.84
N ILE A 82 -16.37 17.93 3.85
CA ILE A 82 -16.00 19.35 4.02
C ILE A 82 -16.54 20.19 2.86
N LEU A 83 -16.33 19.74 1.62
CA LEU A 83 -16.82 20.43 0.41
C LEU A 83 -18.35 20.54 0.39
N LYS A 84 -19.05 19.48 0.78
CA LYS A 84 -20.51 19.46 0.91
C LYS A 84 -21.00 20.46 1.97
N LYS A 85 -20.34 20.55 3.13
CA LYS A 85 -20.68 21.53 4.18
C LYS A 85 -20.47 22.98 3.70
N LEU A 86 -19.42 23.23 2.93
CA LEU A 86 -19.17 24.53 2.31
C LEU A 86 -20.29 24.88 1.32
N SER A 87 -20.63 23.97 0.41
CA SER A 87 -21.72 24.14 -0.56
C SER A 87 -23.08 24.35 0.12
N GLN A 88 -23.40 23.62 1.19
CA GLN A 88 -24.65 23.80 1.98
C GLN A 88 -24.76 25.20 2.61
N LYS A 89 -23.64 25.86 2.87
CA LYS A 89 -23.57 27.24 3.37
C LYS A 89 -23.43 28.26 2.24
N HIS A 90 -23.56 27.83 0.98
CA HIS A 90 -23.33 28.63 -0.22
C HIS A 90 -21.94 29.28 -0.25
N ILE A 91 -20.94 28.58 0.29
CA ILE A 91 -19.54 28.99 0.27
C ILE A 91 -18.83 28.17 -0.78
N TYR A 92 -18.23 28.87 -1.74
CA TYR A 92 -17.53 28.25 -2.85
C TYR A 92 -16.09 28.77 -2.84
N PRO A 93 -15.15 27.95 -2.37
CA PRO A 93 -13.80 28.39 -2.03
C PRO A 93 -12.85 28.56 -3.22
N GLY A 94 -13.28 28.27 -4.45
CA GLY A 94 -12.37 28.25 -5.59
C GLY A 94 -11.63 26.92 -5.73
N LEU A 95 -10.48 26.98 -6.38
CA LEU A 95 -9.55 25.87 -6.50
C LEU A 95 -8.82 25.64 -5.18
N ILE A 96 -9.22 24.59 -4.45
CA ILE A 96 -8.50 24.14 -3.26
C ILE A 96 -7.39 23.18 -3.69
N GLU A 97 -6.18 23.39 -3.17
CA GLU A 97 -5.04 22.51 -3.40
C GLU A 97 -4.95 21.39 -2.36
N LEU A 98 -4.39 20.24 -2.76
CA LEU A 98 -4.11 19.11 -1.85
C LEU A 98 -3.17 19.47 -0.68
N GLN A 99 -2.44 20.58 -0.77
CA GLN A 99 -1.56 21.04 0.32
C GLN A 99 -2.33 21.73 1.45
N GLU A 100 -3.57 22.14 1.21
CA GLU A 100 -4.42 22.82 2.17
C GLU A 100 -5.22 21.83 3.02
N PHE A 101 -5.37 20.59 2.53
CA PHE A 101 -5.90 19.48 3.32
C PHE A 101 -4.80 18.81 4.13
N TYR A 102 -5.05 18.62 5.42
CA TYR A 102 -4.19 17.88 6.33
C TYR A 102 -4.93 16.65 6.84
N VAL A 103 -4.21 15.54 6.96
CA VAL A 103 -4.73 14.27 7.46
C VAL A 103 -3.88 13.79 8.61
N ASP A 104 -4.53 13.39 9.69
CA ASP A 104 -3.89 12.72 10.82
C ASP A 104 -3.89 11.20 10.61
N MET A 105 -2.72 10.65 10.33
CA MET A 105 -2.52 9.23 10.03
C MET A 105 -2.34 8.34 11.27
N ASP A 106 -2.20 8.90 12.47
CA ASP A 106 -2.00 8.11 13.71
C ASP A 106 -3.33 7.79 14.42
N ASN A 107 -4.42 8.45 14.04
CA ASN A 107 -5.72 8.26 14.65
C ASN A 107 -6.58 7.25 13.87
N SER A 108 -7.13 6.25 14.56
CA SER A 108 -7.80 5.08 13.97
C SER A 108 -9.09 5.36 13.15
N GLN A 109 -9.55 6.62 13.10
CA GLN A 109 -10.72 7.06 12.30
C GLN A 109 -10.39 8.17 11.28
N TYR A 110 -9.09 8.47 11.08
CA TYR A 110 -8.49 9.42 10.12
C TYR A 110 -9.26 10.72 9.86
N GLY A 111 -9.15 11.70 10.76
CA GLY A 111 -9.71 13.03 10.57
C GLY A 111 -8.95 13.86 9.52
N VAL A 112 -9.66 14.41 8.54
CA VAL A 112 -9.17 15.38 7.56
C VAL A 112 -9.65 16.78 7.94
N VAL A 113 -8.75 17.75 7.85
CA VAL A 113 -9.04 19.16 8.08
C VAL A 113 -8.57 20.02 6.91
N LEU A 114 -9.23 21.15 6.70
CA LEU A 114 -8.91 22.12 5.67
C LEU A 114 -8.35 23.39 6.33
N LEU A 115 -7.12 23.73 5.97
CA LEU A 115 -6.42 24.90 6.47
C LEU A 115 -6.49 26.05 5.45
N HIS A 116 -6.04 27.21 5.91
CA HIS A 116 -5.86 28.41 5.09
C HIS A 116 -7.15 28.93 4.41
N PRO A 117 -8.28 29.07 5.14
CA PRO A 117 -9.50 29.64 4.56
C PRO A 117 -9.30 31.06 4.01
N GLU A 118 -8.28 31.79 4.48
CA GLU A 118 -7.85 33.09 3.92
C GLU A 118 -7.37 33.02 2.47
N LYS A 119 -7.05 31.84 1.95
CA LYS A 119 -6.69 31.64 0.54
C LYS A 119 -7.89 31.42 -0.36
N PHE A 120 -9.07 31.11 0.20
CA PHE A 120 -10.27 30.83 -0.59
C PHE A 120 -10.65 31.99 -1.51
N GLN A 121 -11.01 31.64 -2.73
CA GLN A 121 -11.55 32.52 -3.75
C GLN A 121 -13.09 32.47 -3.65
N LEU A 122 -13.61 33.04 -2.55
CA LEU A 122 -15.03 33.01 -2.18
C LEU A 122 -15.92 33.61 -3.30
N LEU A 123 -16.72 32.78 -3.98
CA LEU A 123 -17.51 33.18 -5.17
C LEU A 123 -18.50 34.34 -4.98
N THR A 124 -18.99 34.58 -3.77
CA THR A 124 -19.95 35.65 -3.48
C THR A 124 -19.31 37.02 -3.32
N PHE A 125 -18.00 37.15 -3.56
CA PHE A 125 -17.28 38.41 -3.52
C PHE A 125 -16.63 38.70 -4.87
N GLU A 126 -16.70 39.96 -5.29
CA GLU A 126 -16.02 40.48 -6.48
C GLU A 126 -14.54 40.07 -6.47
N GLN A 127 -14.11 39.29 -7.46
CA GLN A 127 -12.74 38.83 -7.63
C GLN A 127 -12.37 38.80 -9.11
N ASP A 128 -11.18 39.29 -9.44
CA ASP A 128 -10.56 39.04 -10.74
C ASP A 128 -10.02 37.61 -10.75
N TYR A 129 -10.69 36.73 -11.50
CA TYR A 129 -10.12 35.43 -11.86
C TYR A 129 -9.14 35.64 -13.01
N GLU A 130 -7.86 35.84 -12.71
CA GLU A 130 -6.81 35.54 -13.68
C GLU A 130 -6.64 34.03 -13.73
N TRP A 131 -7.21 33.39 -14.76
CA TRP A 131 -7.02 31.98 -15.00
C TRP A 131 -5.53 31.69 -15.27
N TYR A 132 -4.92 30.82 -14.48
CA TYR A 132 -3.64 30.25 -14.90
C TYR A 132 -3.89 29.35 -16.12
N PRO A 133 -2.93 29.22 -17.07
CA PRO A 133 -3.06 28.32 -18.24
C PRO A 133 -3.34 26.84 -17.90
N GLU A 134 -3.18 26.47 -16.64
CA GLU A 134 -3.50 25.16 -16.10
C GLU A 134 -4.98 25.03 -15.77
N ASP A 135 -5.65 26.13 -15.43
CA ASP A 135 -7.06 26.16 -15.06
C ASP A 135 -7.98 26.20 -16.28
N GLU A 136 -7.55 26.85 -17.37
CA GLU A 136 -8.21 26.81 -18.68
C GLU A 136 -8.43 25.39 -19.20
N ARG A 137 -7.55 24.44 -18.86
CA ARG A 137 -7.71 23.02 -19.28
C ARG A 137 -8.86 22.30 -18.58
N ILE A 138 -9.30 22.81 -17.44
CA ILE A 138 -10.37 22.22 -16.62
C ILE A 138 -11.69 22.93 -16.94
N PHE A 139 -11.66 24.25 -16.98
CA PHE A 139 -12.86 25.07 -17.11
C PHE A 139 -13.16 25.48 -18.56
N GLY A 140 -12.22 25.26 -19.50
CA GLY A 140 -12.38 25.60 -20.90
C GLY A 140 -12.53 27.11 -21.09
N ASP A 141 -13.50 27.52 -21.91
CA ASP A 141 -13.82 28.93 -22.19
C ASP A 141 -14.71 29.57 -21.10
N ALA A 142 -14.69 29.05 -19.87
CA ALA A 142 -15.51 29.56 -18.78
C ALA A 142 -15.15 31.02 -18.46
N THR A 143 -16.14 31.90 -18.58
CA THR A 143 -15.96 33.34 -18.31
C THR A 143 -16.16 33.70 -16.84
N LEU A 144 -16.77 32.81 -16.05
CA LEU A 144 -17.12 33.01 -14.64
C LEU A 144 -16.93 31.70 -13.87
N PHE A 145 -16.45 31.81 -12.62
CA PHE A 145 -16.48 30.69 -11.68
C PHE A 145 -17.83 30.74 -10.95
N ASP A 146 -18.67 29.74 -11.15
CA ASP A 146 -20.00 29.61 -10.53
C ASP A 146 -20.10 28.30 -9.73
N GLU A 147 -21.25 28.02 -9.12
CA GLU A 147 -21.49 26.77 -8.37
C GLU A 147 -21.19 25.51 -9.21
N LYS A 148 -21.47 25.56 -10.52
CA LYS A 148 -21.21 24.46 -11.43
C LYS A 148 -19.70 24.29 -11.65
N MET A 149 -18.95 25.37 -11.78
CA MET A 149 -17.48 25.33 -11.88
C MET A 149 -16.83 24.88 -10.57
N GLN A 150 -17.36 25.28 -9.41
CA GLN A 150 -16.93 24.75 -8.12
C GLN A 150 -17.14 23.23 -8.08
N GLN A 151 -18.30 22.74 -8.51
CA GLN A 151 -18.57 21.30 -8.54
C GLN A 151 -17.63 20.53 -9.47
N ILE A 152 -17.23 21.12 -10.61
CA ILE A 152 -16.20 20.54 -11.49
C ILE A 152 -14.84 20.49 -10.78
N ALA A 153 -14.46 21.56 -10.08
CA ALA A 153 -13.22 21.63 -9.31
C ALA A 153 -13.19 20.58 -8.20
N ASP A 154 -14.29 20.42 -7.48
CA ASP A 154 -14.45 19.46 -6.39
C ASP A 154 -14.38 18.02 -6.90
N ASN A 155 -15.08 17.69 -7.99
CA ASN A 155 -15.02 16.36 -8.61
C ASN A 155 -13.58 16.01 -9.05
N ARG A 156 -12.84 16.99 -9.59
CA ARG A 156 -11.42 16.84 -9.95
C ARG A 156 -10.55 16.61 -8.71
N LEU A 157 -10.83 17.30 -7.61
CA LEU A 157 -10.09 17.13 -6.36
C LEU A 157 -10.30 15.73 -5.76
N ILE A 158 -11.55 15.22 -5.79
CA ILE A 158 -11.84 13.84 -5.38
C ILE A 158 -11.10 12.83 -6.25
N TYR A 159 -11.10 13.01 -7.58
CA TYR A 159 -10.32 12.16 -8.48
C TYR A 159 -8.84 12.14 -8.11
N LYS A 160 -8.23 13.32 -7.91
CA LYS A 160 -6.82 13.47 -7.50
C LYS A 160 -6.47 12.65 -6.27
N ILE A 161 -7.35 12.63 -5.27
CA ILE A 161 -7.16 11.85 -4.04
C ILE A 161 -7.24 10.36 -4.34
N LEU A 162 -8.27 9.94 -5.07
CA LEU A 162 -8.50 8.53 -5.40
C LEU A 162 -7.35 7.91 -6.21
N VAL A 163 -6.65 8.70 -7.02
CA VAL A 163 -5.46 8.25 -7.77
C VAL A 163 -4.14 8.72 -7.15
N ALA A 164 -4.15 9.20 -5.90
CA ALA A 164 -2.97 9.66 -5.16
C ALA A 164 -2.02 10.58 -5.97
N SER A 165 -2.59 11.52 -6.74
CA SER A 165 -1.79 12.37 -7.63
C SER A 165 -1.42 13.68 -6.96
N ALA A 166 -0.12 13.84 -6.67
CA ALA A 166 0.43 15.06 -6.08
C ALA A 166 0.72 16.18 -7.11
N ARG A 167 0.67 15.88 -8.41
CA ARG A 167 1.09 16.80 -9.49
C ARG A 167 -0.10 17.44 -10.20
N GLY A 168 -0.11 18.78 -10.25
CA GLY A 168 -0.83 19.62 -11.23
C GLY A 168 -2.17 19.08 -11.76
N ASN A 169 -2.41 19.23 -13.06
CA ASN A 169 -3.55 18.62 -13.75
C ASN A 169 -3.30 17.11 -13.96
N VAL A 170 -4.14 16.27 -13.37
CA VAL A 170 -4.09 14.82 -13.58
C VAL A 170 -4.74 14.47 -14.90
N LYS A 171 -4.05 13.69 -15.74
CA LYS A 171 -4.66 13.16 -16.95
C LYS A 171 -5.68 12.07 -16.64
N ILE A 172 -6.64 11.91 -17.53
CA ILE A 172 -7.68 10.88 -17.45
C ILE A 172 -7.60 10.08 -18.75
N PRO A 173 -7.08 8.84 -18.73
CA PRO A 173 -6.36 8.16 -17.63
C PRO A 173 -4.97 8.77 -17.32
N PRO A 174 -4.38 8.50 -16.14
CA PRO A 174 -3.03 8.95 -15.80
C PRO A 174 -1.98 8.31 -16.72
N LEU A 175 -0.94 9.06 -17.10
CA LEU A 175 0.19 8.49 -17.85
C LEU A 175 1.18 7.81 -16.90
N LYS A 176 1.88 6.77 -17.40
CA LYS A 176 2.99 6.05 -16.71
C LYS A 176 4.05 6.94 -16.04
N THR A 177 4.13 8.21 -16.42
CA THR A 177 5.15 9.16 -15.99
C THR A 177 4.68 10.15 -14.91
N GLU A 178 3.39 10.15 -14.51
CA GLU A 178 2.83 11.18 -13.61
C GLU A 178 3.11 10.91 -12.12
N ALA A 179 3.03 9.65 -11.67
CA ALA A 179 3.57 9.14 -10.40
C ALA A 179 3.42 7.60 -10.39
N ASP A 180 4.40 6.86 -9.84
CA ASP A 180 4.42 5.37 -9.86
C ASP A 180 3.11 4.74 -9.30
N TYR A 181 2.39 5.42 -8.41
CA TYR A 181 1.16 4.93 -7.79
C TYR A 181 -0.14 5.34 -8.51
N SER A 182 -0.16 6.43 -9.30
CA SER A 182 -1.42 6.95 -9.85
C SER A 182 -2.06 6.02 -10.88
N GLU A 183 -1.24 5.39 -11.73
CA GLU A 183 -1.71 4.35 -12.66
C GLU A 183 -2.22 3.12 -11.89
N LEU A 184 -1.55 2.73 -10.80
CA LEU A 184 -1.94 1.60 -9.96
C LEU A 184 -3.32 1.83 -9.32
N PHE A 185 -3.52 2.99 -8.69
CA PHE A 185 -4.79 3.34 -8.06
C PHE A 185 -5.90 3.54 -9.08
N TYR A 186 -5.62 4.12 -10.25
CA TYR A 186 -6.60 4.23 -11.32
C TYR A 186 -7.07 2.86 -11.83
N ASN A 187 -6.16 1.90 -12.00
CA ASN A 187 -6.50 0.57 -12.52
C ASN A 187 -7.44 -0.22 -11.60
N ILE A 188 -7.38 0.02 -10.28
CA ILE A 188 -8.24 -0.65 -9.29
C ILE A 188 -9.56 0.07 -9.02
N LEU A 189 -9.78 1.27 -9.58
CA LEU A 189 -11.08 1.94 -9.50
C LEU A 189 -12.15 1.11 -10.22
N SER A 190 -13.38 1.19 -9.73
CA SER A 190 -14.53 0.59 -10.41
C SER A 190 -14.76 1.27 -11.77
N GLU A 191 -15.40 0.55 -12.69
CA GLU A 191 -15.75 1.10 -14.00
C GLU A 191 -16.68 2.32 -13.89
N GLU A 192 -17.52 2.38 -12.86
CA GLU A 192 -18.37 3.54 -12.61
C GLU A 192 -17.56 4.80 -12.28
N TRP A 193 -16.52 4.68 -11.43
CA TRP A 193 -15.59 5.78 -11.17
C TRP A 193 -14.86 6.22 -12.44
N LYS A 194 -14.34 5.27 -13.22
CA LYS A 194 -13.64 5.57 -14.49
C LYS A 194 -14.55 6.31 -15.47
N GLN A 195 -15.79 5.86 -15.64
CA GLN A 195 -16.77 6.51 -16.51
C GLN A 195 -17.12 7.94 -16.06
N ILE A 196 -17.25 8.18 -14.75
CA ILE A 196 -17.51 9.52 -14.21
C ILE A 196 -16.36 10.47 -14.60
N PHE A 197 -15.12 10.03 -14.43
CA PHE A 197 -13.95 10.85 -14.69
C PHE A 197 -13.67 11.03 -16.19
N GLU A 198 -13.75 9.95 -16.99
CA GLU A 198 -13.52 10.00 -18.44
C GLU A 198 -14.53 10.88 -19.17
N ASN A 199 -15.81 10.77 -18.80
CA ASN A 199 -16.86 11.59 -19.40
C ASN A 199 -16.90 13.02 -18.83
N ARG A 200 -16.03 13.34 -17.86
CA ARG A 200 -16.02 14.61 -17.11
C ARG A 200 -17.43 14.98 -16.62
N ALA A 201 -18.18 13.96 -16.19
CA ALA A 201 -19.57 14.13 -15.80
C ALA A 201 -19.64 14.93 -14.50
N ILE A 202 -20.45 15.99 -14.49
CA ILE A 202 -20.71 16.75 -13.28
C ILE A 202 -21.60 15.88 -12.38
N CYS A 203 -20.99 15.29 -11.35
CA CYS A 203 -21.67 14.48 -10.36
C CYS A 203 -22.05 15.32 -9.14
N SER A 204 -23.22 15.01 -8.55
CA SER A 204 -23.64 15.62 -7.28
C SER A 204 -22.80 15.10 -6.12
N TYR A 205 -22.69 15.90 -5.06
CA TYR A 205 -22.03 15.48 -3.81
C TYR A 205 -22.68 14.21 -3.23
N GLU A 206 -24.01 14.08 -3.32
CA GLU A 206 -24.73 12.88 -2.87
C GLU A 206 -24.34 11.63 -3.65
N LYS A 207 -24.23 11.74 -4.98
CA LYS A 207 -23.80 10.61 -5.81
C LYS A 207 -22.37 10.19 -5.48
N LEU A 208 -21.45 11.14 -5.35
CA LEU A 208 -20.06 10.85 -4.98
C LEU A 208 -19.96 10.23 -3.58
N GLN A 209 -20.76 10.73 -2.64
CA GLN A 209 -20.79 10.20 -1.28
C GLN A 209 -21.26 8.75 -1.26
N ASN A 210 -22.38 8.45 -1.92
CA ASN A 210 -22.90 7.07 -1.99
C ASN A 210 -21.88 6.12 -2.62
N LEU A 211 -21.23 6.52 -3.71
CA LEU A 211 -20.21 5.70 -4.37
C LEU A 211 -18.98 5.44 -3.48
N LEU A 212 -18.56 6.43 -2.69
CA LEU A 212 -17.46 6.27 -1.73
C LEU A 212 -17.88 5.35 -0.58
N GLU A 213 -19.06 5.56 0.01
CA GLU A 213 -19.58 4.75 1.12
C GLU A 213 -19.77 3.29 0.71
N GLU A 214 -20.41 3.03 -0.43
CA GLU A 214 -20.59 1.68 -0.97
C GLU A 214 -19.23 1.01 -1.24
N SER A 215 -18.29 1.74 -1.85
CA SER A 215 -16.97 1.18 -2.12
C SER A 215 -16.16 0.90 -0.86
N ILE A 216 -16.26 1.74 0.17
CA ILE A 216 -15.61 1.54 1.47
C ILE A 216 -16.23 0.32 2.16
N GLN A 217 -17.56 0.23 2.20
CA GLN A 217 -18.26 -0.89 2.81
C GLN A 217 -17.87 -2.22 2.16
N MET A 218 -17.85 -2.30 0.83
CA MET A 218 -17.45 -3.52 0.12
C MET A 218 -16.03 -3.95 0.46
N GLU A 219 -15.08 -3.01 0.54
CA GLU A 219 -13.69 -3.31 0.88
C GLU A 219 -13.52 -3.74 2.34
N GLU A 220 -14.24 -3.10 3.27
CA GLU A 220 -14.24 -3.49 4.68
C GLU A 220 -14.89 -4.86 4.91
N GLU A 221 -16.00 -5.16 4.22
CA GLU A 221 -16.64 -6.47 4.25
C GLU A 221 -15.74 -7.55 3.65
N PHE A 222 -15.07 -7.26 2.54
CA PHE A 222 -14.09 -8.18 1.96
C PHE A 222 -12.93 -8.46 2.92
N ALA A 223 -12.40 -7.43 3.57
CA ALA A 223 -11.33 -7.58 4.57
C ALA A 223 -11.81 -8.41 5.78
N ARG A 224 -13.06 -8.22 6.24
CA ARG A 224 -13.68 -8.99 7.32
C ARG A 224 -13.88 -10.46 6.94
N MET A 225 -14.51 -10.74 5.80
CA MET A 225 -14.76 -12.11 5.33
C MET A 225 -13.45 -12.87 5.06
N THR A 226 -12.43 -12.18 4.55
CA THR A 226 -11.10 -12.77 4.34
C THR A 226 -10.46 -13.18 5.67
N LYS A 227 -10.61 -12.35 6.71
CA LYS A 227 -10.14 -12.66 8.05
C LYS A 227 -10.88 -13.85 8.66
N GLU A 228 -12.21 -13.86 8.59
CA GLU A 228 -13.05 -14.95 9.10
C GLU A 228 -12.77 -16.28 8.39
N SER A 229 -12.61 -16.28 7.07
CA SER A 229 -12.28 -17.49 6.29
C SER A 229 -10.89 -18.05 6.63
N ILE A 230 -9.93 -17.18 6.95
CA ILE A 230 -8.59 -17.60 7.40
C ILE A 230 -8.68 -18.28 8.77
N ASP A 231 -9.49 -17.72 9.68
CA ASP A 231 -9.67 -18.25 11.02
C ASP A 231 -10.38 -19.62 10.97
N GLU A 232 -11.43 -19.78 10.15
CA GLU A 232 -12.12 -21.06 9.93
C GLU A 232 -11.23 -22.16 9.32
N LYS A 233 -10.43 -21.81 8.29
CA LYS A 233 -9.45 -22.75 7.69
C LYS A 233 -8.38 -23.17 8.69
N SER A 234 -8.01 -22.27 9.60
CA SER A 234 -7.05 -22.58 10.67
C SER A 234 -7.63 -23.61 11.66
N GLU A 235 -8.92 -23.54 11.98
CA GLU A 235 -9.60 -24.47 12.89
C GLU A 235 -9.90 -25.84 12.24
N GLN A 236 -10.26 -25.88 10.94
CA GLN A 236 -10.45 -27.13 10.20
C GLN A 236 -9.15 -27.92 9.98
N ASN A 237 -8.02 -27.22 9.82
CA ASN A 237 -6.71 -27.85 9.69
C ASN A 237 -6.21 -28.45 11.02
N LYS A 238 -6.61 -27.88 12.16
CA LYS A 238 -6.30 -28.45 13.49
C LYS A 238 -7.07 -29.75 13.74
N THR A 239 -8.32 -29.84 13.30
CA THR A 239 -9.19 -31.01 13.52
C THR A 239 -8.81 -32.20 12.62
N LYS A 240 -8.56 -31.99 11.32
CA LYS A 240 -8.14 -33.08 10.40
C LYS A 240 -6.78 -33.70 10.75
N LYS A 241 -5.84 -32.89 11.25
CA LYS A 241 -4.50 -33.37 11.65
C LYS A 241 -4.51 -34.17 12.96
N ALA A 242 -5.52 -34.00 13.82
CA ALA A 242 -5.68 -34.81 15.03
C ALA A 242 -6.09 -36.26 14.71
N GLU A 243 -6.83 -36.47 13.61
CA GLU A 243 -7.29 -37.79 13.16
C GLU A 243 -6.16 -38.58 12.46
N GLU A 244 -5.29 -37.91 11.70
CA GLU A 244 -4.14 -38.54 11.02
C GLU A 244 -3.03 -38.99 11.99
N LEU A 245 -2.91 -38.34 13.16
CA LEU A 245 -1.89 -38.65 14.17
C LEU A 245 -2.11 -39.99 14.89
N GLN A 246 -3.32 -40.54 14.87
CA GLN A 246 -3.60 -41.85 15.46
C GLN A 246 -3.12 -43.02 14.59
N ALA A 247 -2.79 -42.79 13.32
CA ALA A 247 -2.52 -43.85 12.35
C ALA A 247 -1.02 -44.17 12.13
N ARG A 248 -0.06 -43.40 12.66
CA ARG A 248 1.38 -43.63 12.42
C ARG A 248 2.20 -43.66 13.71
N LYS A 249 2.62 -44.86 14.10
CA LYS A 249 3.74 -45.09 15.04
C LYS A 249 4.68 -46.15 14.46
N SER A 250 5.95 -45.80 14.23
CA SER A 250 7.15 -46.59 14.60
C SER A 250 8.45 -46.09 13.91
N GLY A 251 9.50 -45.83 14.71
CA GLY A 251 10.84 -46.41 14.51
C GLY A 251 11.99 -45.63 13.81
N GLU A 252 12.92 -45.10 14.63
CA GLU A 252 14.41 -45.09 14.54
C GLU A 252 15.28 -44.27 13.54
N THR A 253 16.37 -43.73 14.13
CA THR A 253 17.60 -43.06 13.63
C THR A 253 17.55 -41.56 13.30
N SER A 254 18.32 -40.76 14.07
CA SER A 254 18.38 -39.30 14.01
C SER A 254 19.16 -38.81 12.79
N ALA A 255 18.50 -38.72 11.66
CA ALA A 255 19.06 -38.07 10.50
C ALA A 255 19.09 -36.53 10.71
N GLU A 256 19.94 -35.80 9.98
CA GLU A 256 20.07 -34.34 10.14
C GLU A 256 19.47 -33.60 8.95
N GLN A 257 18.69 -32.56 9.24
CA GLN A 257 18.05 -31.71 8.24
C GLN A 257 18.51 -30.26 8.39
N PHE A 258 18.87 -29.64 7.27
CA PHE A 258 19.35 -28.27 7.21
C PHE A 258 18.45 -27.47 6.28
N ASP A 259 17.65 -26.58 6.85
CA ASP A 259 16.70 -25.75 6.11
C ASP A 259 17.17 -24.29 6.07
N LEU A 260 17.47 -23.80 4.87
CA LEU A 260 17.76 -22.38 4.65
C LEU A 260 16.54 -21.68 4.07
N PHE A 261 16.09 -20.61 4.71
CA PHE A 261 15.02 -19.76 4.22
C PHE A 261 15.59 -18.47 3.64
N ILE A 262 15.44 -18.27 2.33
CA ILE A 262 15.71 -16.99 1.67
C ILE A 262 14.39 -16.27 1.47
N ILE A 263 14.26 -15.09 2.07
CA ILE A 263 13.03 -14.32 2.06
C ILE A 263 13.22 -13.09 1.18
N LEU A 264 12.59 -13.14 0.01
CA LEU A 264 12.63 -12.13 -1.03
C LEU A 264 11.35 -11.31 -0.98
N ARG A 265 11.45 -10.08 -0.51
CA ARG A 265 10.30 -9.17 -0.40
C ARG A 265 10.43 -8.06 -1.40
N THR A 266 9.29 -7.61 -1.91
CA THR A 266 9.21 -6.47 -2.81
C THR A 266 8.35 -5.38 -2.20
N GLU A 267 7.37 -5.76 -1.35
CA GLU A 267 6.41 -4.83 -0.75
C GLU A 267 6.16 -5.08 0.75
N LEU A 268 5.76 -4.02 1.46
CA LEU A 268 5.43 -4.05 2.89
C LEU A 268 4.15 -4.83 3.18
N ASP A 269 3.12 -4.72 2.34
CA ASP A 269 1.81 -5.35 2.53
C ASP A 269 1.89 -6.87 2.48
N ASN A 270 2.87 -7.41 1.77
CA ASN A 270 3.14 -8.84 1.71
C ASN A 270 3.98 -9.35 2.90
N SER A 271 4.37 -8.49 3.87
CA SER A 271 5.04 -8.92 5.12
C SER A 271 4.24 -9.97 5.86
N LYS A 272 2.95 -9.68 6.13
CA LYS A 272 2.07 -10.55 6.88
C LYS A 272 1.84 -11.86 6.15
N LYS A 273 1.72 -11.81 4.82
CA LYS A 273 1.57 -12.99 3.97
C LYS A 273 2.84 -13.86 3.97
N ILE A 274 4.02 -13.26 3.82
CA ILE A 274 5.31 -13.97 3.88
C ILE A 274 5.62 -14.47 5.30
N SER A 275 5.29 -13.71 6.35
CA SER A 275 5.40 -14.17 7.74
C SER A 275 4.46 -15.33 8.03
N LYS A 276 3.21 -15.26 7.58
CA LYS A 276 2.27 -16.37 7.66
C LYS A 276 2.80 -17.58 6.91
N MET A 277 3.33 -17.40 5.70
CA MET A 277 3.94 -18.46 4.90
C MET A 277 5.18 -19.07 5.58
N LEU A 278 6.06 -18.25 6.16
CA LEU A 278 7.19 -18.76 6.93
C LEU A 278 6.68 -19.51 8.16
N TYR A 279 5.72 -18.99 8.91
CA TYR A 279 5.23 -19.65 10.12
C TYR A 279 4.54 -20.96 9.80
N LEU A 280 3.71 -21.01 8.76
CA LEU A 280 3.11 -22.26 8.27
C LEU A 280 4.19 -23.26 7.85
N LEU A 281 5.23 -22.81 7.13
CA LEU A 281 6.32 -23.67 6.72
C LEU A 281 7.18 -24.14 7.91
N GLN A 282 7.41 -23.27 8.90
CA GLN A 282 8.08 -23.64 10.15
C GLN A 282 7.22 -24.63 10.96
N ASP A 283 5.89 -24.48 10.98
CA ASP A 283 4.97 -25.42 11.61
C ASP A 283 4.99 -26.78 10.90
N GLU A 284 4.97 -26.79 9.56
CA GLU A 284 5.08 -27.99 8.74
C GLU A 284 6.40 -28.72 8.99
N LEU A 285 7.51 -28.00 9.00
CA LEU A 285 8.83 -28.56 9.26
C LEU A 285 9.01 -29.01 10.71
N GLU A 286 8.52 -28.25 11.70
CA GLU A 286 8.53 -28.68 13.11
C GLU A 286 7.74 -29.98 13.30
N LEU A 287 6.59 -30.11 12.63
CA LEU A 287 5.78 -31.33 12.64
C LEU A 287 6.52 -32.49 11.96
N GLU A 288 7.06 -32.28 10.76
CA GLU A 288 7.81 -33.30 10.01
C GLU A 288 9.05 -33.78 10.78
N ASN A 289 9.77 -32.86 11.41
CA ASN A 289 10.92 -33.15 12.26
C ASN A 289 10.54 -33.97 13.50
N THR A 290 9.43 -33.61 14.15
CA THR A 290 8.91 -34.35 15.31
C THR A 290 8.48 -35.77 14.93
N LEU A 291 7.90 -35.93 13.74
CA LEU A 291 7.42 -37.22 13.22
C LEU A 291 8.56 -38.12 12.74
N SER A 292 9.60 -37.54 12.15
CA SER A 292 10.69 -38.26 11.49
C SER A 292 11.93 -38.43 12.37
N GLY A 293 12.00 -37.72 13.50
CA GLY A 293 13.13 -37.77 14.44
C GLY A 293 14.39 -37.05 13.93
N TYR A 294 14.26 -36.16 12.95
CA TYR A 294 15.39 -35.39 12.42
C TYR A 294 15.91 -34.36 13.43
N ASN A 295 17.23 -34.18 13.49
CA ASN A 295 17.84 -33.02 14.14
C ASN A 295 17.90 -31.86 13.13
N CYS A 296 17.03 -30.87 13.30
CA CYS A 296 16.87 -29.78 12.35
C CYS A 296 17.71 -28.55 12.74
N GLN A 297 18.45 -28.01 11.77
CA GLN A 297 19.06 -26.68 11.87
C GLN A 297 18.45 -25.77 10.82
N GLN A 298 18.12 -24.55 11.23
CA GLN A 298 17.54 -23.55 10.32
C GLN A 298 18.47 -22.35 10.18
N ALA A 299 18.48 -21.75 9.00
CA ALA A 299 19.14 -20.48 8.73
C ALA A 299 18.20 -19.56 7.96
N PHE A 300 18.39 -18.24 8.09
CA PHE A 300 17.52 -17.26 7.46
C PHE A 300 18.33 -16.15 6.80
N VAL A 301 17.97 -15.82 5.56
CA VAL A 301 18.55 -14.70 4.81
C VAL A 301 17.41 -13.76 4.41
N PHE A 302 17.53 -12.50 4.82
CA PHE A 302 16.51 -11.48 4.56
C PHE A 302 16.98 -10.50 3.49
N GLY A 303 16.20 -10.31 2.43
CA GLY A 303 16.47 -9.31 1.38
C GLY A 303 16.05 -7.87 1.71
N ASN A 304 15.78 -7.54 2.98
CA ASN A 304 15.16 -6.27 3.40
C ASN A 304 16.20 -5.17 3.71
N GLY A 305 16.75 -4.49 2.70
CA GLY A 305 17.46 -3.22 2.90
C GLY A 305 18.91 -3.31 3.40
N ALA A 306 19.23 -4.33 4.19
CA ALA A 306 20.56 -4.80 4.54
C ALA A 306 20.42 -6.32 4.69
N VAL A 307 21.25 -7.09 3.98
CA VAL A 307 21.12 -8.55 4.06
C VAL A 307 21.51 -8.98 5.47
N GLN A 308 20.49 -9.34 6.25
CA GLN A 308 20.69 -9.90 7.57
C GLN A 308 20.64 -11.42 7.44
N VAL A 309 21.66 -12.05 8.00
CA VAL A 309 21.82 -13.50 8.00
C VAL A 309 21.72 -13.99 9.43
N LYS A 310 20.80 -14.93 9.67
CA LYS A 310 20.81 -15.79 10.86
C LYS A 310 21.37 -17.14 10.42
N THR A 311 22.54 -17.50 10.94
CA THR A 311 23.26 -18.72 10.57
C THR A 311 22.54 -19.97 11.08
N PHE A 312 22.97 -21.14 10.60
CA PHE A 312 22.39 -22.42 10.98
C PHE A 312 22.43 -22.64 12.50
N GLN A 313 21.27 -22.78 13.11
CA GLN A 313 21.10 -23.05 14.53
C GLN A 313 19.95 -24.04 14.77
N ASN A 314 20.06 -24.80 15.86
CA ASN A 314 18.94 -25.60 16.36
C ASN A 314 18.03 -24.70 17.19
N TYR A 315 16.94 -24.25 16.58
CA TYR A 315 15.96 -23.42 17.26
C TYR A 315 15.00 -24.27 18.09
N ARG A 316 14.66 -23.80 19.29
CA ARG A 316 13.69 -24.48 20.17
C ARG A 316 12.33 -24.63 19.46
N THR A 317 11.62 -25.71 19.79
CA THR A 317 10.23 -25.92 19.35
C THR A 317 9.36 -24.69 19.66
N GLY A 318 8.59 -24.23 18.68
CA GLY A 318 7.79 -23.01 18.81
C GLY A 318 8.57 -21.73 18.53
N PHE A 319 9.83 -21.81 18.08
CA PHE A 319 10.55 -20.65 17.59
C PHE A 319 9.89 -20.13 16.31
N ARG A 320 9.51 -18.86 16.33
CA ARG A 320 9.00 -18.17 15.15
C ARG A 320 10.00 -17.10 14.78
N CYS A 321 10.54 -17.18 13.57
CA CYS A 321 11.52 -16.20 13.14
C CYS A 321 10.84 -14.85 12.99
N GLN A 322 11.17 -13.93 13.88
CA GLN A 322 10.75 -12.53 13.75
C GLN A 322 11.70 -11.83 12.79
N PHE A 323 11.12 -11.10 11.84
CA PHE A 323 11.84 -10.37 10.82
C PHE A 323 11.84 -8.86 11.13
N PRO A 324 12.85 -8.12 10.67
CA PRO A 324 12.81 -6.66 10.71
C PRO A 324 11.64 -6.12 9.89
N GLN A 325 10.83 -5.23 10.48
CA GLN A 325 9.67 -4.62 9.80
C GLN A 325 10.06 -3.50 8.82
N THR A 326 11.31 -3.02 8.86
CA THR A 326 11.80 -1.98 7.96
C THR A 326 12.18 -2.58 6.61
N ILE A 327 11.51 -2.18 5.53
CA ILE A 327 11.96 -2.45 4.16
C ILE A 327 12.68 -1.20 3.64
N ARG A 328 13.85 -1.39 3.04
CA ARG A 328 14.52 -0.38 2.22
C ARG A 328 14.68 -0.93 0.80
N GLU A 329 14.68 -0.06 -0.20
CA GLU A 329 14.72 -0.40 -1.62
C GLU A 329 15.93 -1.27 -2.00
N TYR A 330 15.80 -2.58 -2.32
CA TYR A 330 16.91 -3.34 -2.95
C TYR A 330 16.54 -4.60 -3.77
N SER A 331 17.59 -5.09 -4.46
CA SER A 331 17.70 -6.21 -5.41
C SER A 331 17.62 -7.58 -4.75
N SER A 332 16.64 -8.38 -5.15
CA SER A 332 16.48 -9.79 -4.74
C SER A 332 17.69 -10.67 -5.09
N GLY A 333 18.57 -10.23 -6.01
CA GLY A 333 19.76 -10.97 -6.43
C GLY A 333 20.80 -11.14 -5.31
N GLU A 334 21.02 -10.11 -4.47
CA GLU A 334 22.04 -10.16 -3.41
C GLU A 334 21.68 -11.17 -2.31
N ALA A 335 20.41 -11.18 -1.89
CA ALA A 335 19.91 -12.13 -0.90
C ALA A 335 20.00 -13.58 -1.39
N LEU A 336 19.71 -13.79 -2.68
CA LEU A 336 19.90 -15.11 -3.31
C LEU A 336 21.37 -15.51 -3.31
N ILE A 337 22.29 -14.63 -3.71
CA ILE A 337 23.74 -14.92 -3.73
C ILE A 337 24.24 -15.31 -2.33
N ILE A 338 23.89 -14.51 -1.30
CA ILE A 338 24.32 -14.78 0.08
C ILE A 338 23.74 -16.10 0.59
N GLY A 339 22.46 -16.39 0.29
CA GLY A 339 21.88 -17.68 0.64
C GLY A 339 22.56 -18.86 -0.07
N THR A 340 22.91 -18.70 -1.35
CA THR A 340 23.66 -19.76 -2.05
C THR A 340 25.05 -19.98 -1.46
N ASP A 341 25.75 -18.92 -1.06
CA ASP A 341 27.08 -19.03 -0.47
C ASP A 341 27.02 -19.68 0.91
N LEU A 342 26.03 -19.32 1.74
CA LEU A 342 25.82 -19.93 3.06
C LEU A 342 25.49 -21.43 2.96
N MET A 343 24.68 -21.82 1.97
CA MET A 343 24.35 -23.22 1.74
C MET A 343 25.58 -24.01 1.29
N LYS A 344 26.40 -23.42 0.41
CA LYS A 344 27.64 -24.03 -0.06
C LYS A 344 28.65 -24.22 1.09
N GLU A 345 28.86 -23.20 1.90
CA GLU A 345 29.73 -23.26 3.08
C GLU A 345 29.27 -24.37 4.03
N LYS A 346 27.95 -24.48 4.29
CA LYS A 346 27.42 -25.51 5.17
C LYS A 346 27.63 -26.92 4.62
N LYS A 347 27.46 -27.11 3.31
CA LYS A 347 27.74 -28.39 2.65
C LYS A 347 29.21 -28.77 2.74
N GLU A 348 30.13 -27.82 2.49
CA GLU A 348 31.57 -28.05 2.62
C GLU A 348 31.96 -28.41 4.08
N GLU A 349 31.36 -27.73 5.07
CA GLU A 349 31.53 -28.05 6.50
C GLU A 349 31.09 -29.50 6.82
N LEU A 350 29.94 -29.93 6.28
CA LEU A 350 29.38 -31.27 6.52
C LEU A 350 30.20 -32.37 5.85
N LEU A 351 30.72 -32.13 4.64
CA LEU A 351 31.63 -33.04 3.94
C LEU A 351 32.92 -33.25 4.74
N LEU A 352 33.46 -32.19 5.35
CA LEU A 352 34.66 -32.25 6.20
C LEU A 352 34.42 -32.98 7.53
N LYS A 353 33.21 -32.88 8.12
CA LYS A 353 32.91 -33.45 9.44
C LYS A 353 32.48 -34.92 9.42
N ASN A 354 31.64 -35.33 8.47
CA ASN A 354 30.87 -36.58 8.60
C ASN A 354 31.22 -37.64 7.53
N GLY A 355 32.02 -37.31 6.51
CA GLY A 355 32.21 -38.18 5.33
C GLY A 355 30.90 -38.44 4.56
N GLU A 356 30.94 -39.23 3.49
CA GLU A 356 29.78 -39.47 2.60
C GLU A 356 28.63 -40.29 3.23
N ASN A 357 28.78 -40.81 4.46
CA ASN A 357 27.93 -41.88 5.00
C ASN A 357 26.81 -41.43 5.97
N HIS A 358 26.50 -40.14 6.08
CA HIS A 358 25.40 -39.66 6.93
C HIS A 358 24.20 -39.22 6.07
N LYS A 359 22.99 -39.69 6.40
CA LYS A 359 21.74 -39.22 5.78
C LYS A 359 21.51 -37.76 6.18
N GLN A 360 21.94 -36.85 5.33
CA GLN A 360 21.78 -35.41 5.49
C GLN A 360 20.86 -34.88 4.41
N GLN A 361 19.92 -34.02 4.79
CA GLN A 361 19.02 -33.37 3.85
C GLN A 361 19.25 -31.86 3.87
N LEU A 362 19.67 -31.30 2.73
CA LEU A 362 19.87 -29.87 2.53
C LEU A 362 18.71 -29.32 1.70
N CYS A 363 17.91 -28.44 2.32
CA CYS A 363 16.76 -27.81 1.69
C CYS A 363 16.93 -26.29 1.68
N LEU A 364 16.72 -25.66 0.52
CA LEU A 364 16.71 -24.22 0.36
C LEU A 364 15.31 -23.78 -0.07
N TYR A 365 14.65 -23.04 0.81
CA TYR A 365 13.32 -22.48 0.61
C TYR A 365 13.43 -21.01 0.20
N ILE A 366 12.91 -20.68 -0.98
CA ILE A 366 12.77 -19.31 -1.47
C ILE A 366 11.33 -18.88 -1.24
N LEU A 367 11.14 -17.88 -0.38
CA LEU A 367 9.85 -17.28 -0.06
C LEU A 367 9.76 -15.93 -0.76
N MET A 368 8.75 -15.73 -1.62
CA MET A 368 8.58 -14.46 -2.33
C MET A 368 7.13 -14.01 -2.50
N ASP A 369 6.95 -12.71 -2.71
CA ASP A 369 5.66 -12.06 -2.98
C ASP A 369 5.38 -11.79 -4.48
N GLY A 370 6.30 -12.15 -5.38
CA GLY A 370 6.02 -12.28 -6.81
C GLY A 370 6.44 -11.11 -7.71
N ARG A 371 7.14 -10.07 -7.20
CA ARG A 371 7.63 -8.93 -8.02
C ARG A 371 9.15 -8.79 -8.07
N ILE A 372 9.86 -9.82 -8.53
CA ILE A 372 11.34 -9.77 -8.57
C ILE A 372 11.85 -9.02 -9.80
N LYS A 373 12.85 -8.15 -9.60
CA LYS A 373 13.59 -7.49 -10.70
C LYS A 373 14.55 -8.48 -11.36
N ASN A 374 14.51 -8.55 -12.69
CA ASN A 374 15.43 -9.35 -13.49
C ASN A 374 16.73 -8.57 -13.80
N ASP A 375 17.53 -8.26 -12.78
CA ASP A 375 18.79 -7.53 -12.92
C ASP A 375 20.01 -8.46 -13.09
N GLN A 376 21.20 -7.88 -13.30
CA GLN A 376 22.44 -8.65 -13.49
C GLN A 376 22.79 -9.52 -12.26
N LEU A 377 22.52 -9.04 -11.05
CA LEU A 377 22.77 -9.78 -9.81
C LEU A 377 21.83 -10.98 -9.70
N PHE A 378 20.57 -10.82 -10.08
CA PHE A 378 19.61 -11.90 -10.16
C PHE A 378 20.05 -12.99 -11.15
N GLN A 379 20.55 -12.62 -12.33
CA GLN A 379 21.08 -13.59 -13.31
C GLN A 379 22.29 -14.36 -12.77
N ILE A 380 23.20 -13.69 -12.05
CA ILE A 380 24.32 -14.37 -11.37
C ILE A 380 23.80 -15.33 -10.30
N ALA A 381 22.83 -14.92 -9.51
CA ALA A 381 22.22 -15.74 -8.46
C ALA A 381 21.53 -16.98 -9.03
N LEU A 382 20.82 -16.84 -10.15
CA LEU A 382 20.14 -17.93 -10.85
C LEU A 382 21.13 -19.04 -11.27
N ASN A 383 22.28 -18.65 -11.84
CA ASN A 383 23.33 -19.60 -12.22
C ASN A 383 23.92 -20.33 -11.00
N ARG A 384 24.01 -19.68 -9.82
CA ARG A 384 24.48 -20.32 -8.59
C ARG A 384 23.46 -21.30 -8.02
N LEU A 385 22.18 -20.96 -8.06
CA LEU A 385 21.10 -21.86 -7.64
C LEU A 385 21.07 -23.14 -8.50
N GLN A 386 21.22 -23.01 -9.82
CA GLN A 386 21.31 -24.17 -10.72
C GLN A 386 22.45 -25.12 -10.32
N LYS A 387 23.63 -24.59 -10.02
CA LYS A 387 24.77 -25.39 -9.55
C LYS A 387 24.46 -26.11 -8.23
N LEU A 388 23.87 -25.42 -7.25
CA LEU A 388 23.49 -26.05 -5.97
C LEU A 388 22.50 -27.21 -6.16
N LYS A 389 21.58 -27.07 -7.12
CA LYS A 389 20.65 -28.15 -7.48
C LYS A 389 21.38 -29.35 -8.08
N GLU A 390 22.26 -29.13 -9.06
CA GLU A 390 23.09 -30.19 -9.65
C GLU A 390 23.94 -30.91 -8.59
N GLU A 391 24.28 -30.17 -7.54
CA GLU A 391 25.03 -30.59 -6.38
C GLU A 391 24.20 -31.29 -5.28
N GLY A 392 22.90 -31.54 -5.51
CA GLY A 392 22.03 -32.33 -4.65
C GLY A 392 21.27 -31.56 -3.56
N VAL A 393 21.25 -30.22 -3.61
CA VAL A 393 20.42 -29.39 -2.70
C VAL A 393 18.99 -29.33 -3.22
N LYS A 394 18.02 -29.67 -2.37
CA LYS A 394 16.58 -29.55 -2.68
C LYS A 394 16.18 -28.08 -2.72
N LEU A 395 15.73 -27.59 -3.88
CA LEU A 395 15.27 -26.21 -4.04
C LEU A 395 13.74 -26.13 -4.05
N CYS A 396 13.18 -25.41 -3.08
CA CYS A 396 11.74 -25.24 -2.91
C CYS A 396 11.35 -23.77 -3.07
N LEU A 397 10.26 -23.52 -3.78
CA LEU A 397 9.69 -22.20 -4.00
C LEU A 397 8.31 -22.09 -3.34
N ARG A 398 8.12 -21.00 -2.58
CA ARG A 398 6.86 -20.65 -1.90
C ARG A 398 6.46 -19.23 -2.24
N MET A 399 5.24 -19.05 -2.71
CA MET A 399 4.80 -17.80 -3.32
C MET A 399 3.39 -17.39 -2.89
N VAL A 400 3.21 -16.07 -2.81
CA VAL A 400 1.98 -15.43 -2.35
C VAL A 400 0.94 -15.27 -3.47
N ASP A 401 1.29 -14.73 -4.65
CA ASP A 401 0.32 -14.39 -5.71
C ASP A 401 0.74 -14.94 -7.11
N ASN A 402 -0.17 -14.82 -8.10
CA ASN A 402 0.08 -15.24 -9.48
C ASN A 402 1.21 -14.42 -10.13
N ILE A 403 2.20 -15.13 -10.67
CA ILE A 403 3.39 -14.55 -11.29
C ILE A 403 3.12 -14.17 -12.74
N TYR A 404 3.49 -12.93 -13.10
CA TYR A 404 3.60 -12.50 -14.50
C TYR A 404 5.02 -12.03 -14.89
N CYS A 405 5.96 -11.92 -13.95
CA CYS A 405 7.30 -11.40 -14.26
C CYS A 405 8.31 -12.50 -14.67
N GLU A 406 9.20 -12.14 -15.59
CA GLU A 406 10.20 -13.03 -16.19
C GLU A 406 11.15 -13.66 -15.16
N ALA A 407 11.58 -12.90 -14.14
CA ALA A 407 12.48 -13.39 -13.09
C ALA A 407 11.86 -14.55 -12.29
N CYS A 408 10.60 -14.40 -11.89
CA CYS A 408 9.89 -15.43 -11.14
C CYS A 408 9.60 -16.67 -11.99
N GLN A 409 9.37 -16.53 -13.30
CA GLN A 409 9.28 -17.68 -14.20
C GLN A 409 10.61 -18.45 -14.28
N LYS A 410 11.74 -17.74 -14.46
CA LYS A 410 13.07 -18.36 -14.46
C LYS A 410 13.41 -19.09 -13.17
N LEU A 411 12.99 -18.57 -12.01
CA LEU A 411 13.13 -19.29 -10.73
C LEU A 411 12.28 -20.55 -10.69
N LYS A 412 11.04 -20.48 -11.18
CA LYS A 412 10.14 -21.63 -11.22
C LYS A 412 10.71 -22.80 -12.04
N ASP A 413 11.41 -22.49 -13.14
CA ASP A 413 12.00 -23.50 -14.02
C ASP A 413 13.15 -24.27 -13.36
N ILE A 414 13.80 -23.69 -12.35
CA ILE A 414 14.95 -24.31 -11.69
C ILE A 414 14.61 -25.03 -10.38
N VAL A 415 13.48 -24.75 -9.74
CA VAL A 415 13.09 -25.38 -8.46
C VAL A 415 12.36 -26.71 -8.65
N GLU A 416 12.36 -27.55 -7.61
CA GLU A 416 11.79 -28.91 -7.65
C GLU A 416 10.34 -28.95 -7.16
N ASP A 417 10.00 -28.08 -6.21
CA ASP A 417 8.66 -27.98 -5.64
C ASP A 417 8.19 -26.52 -5.63
N THR A 418 7.00 -26.27 -6.16
CA THR A 418 6.37 -24.96 -6.21
C THR A 418 5.00 -25.04 -5.56
N GLN A 419 4.87 -24.46 -4.38
CA GLN A 419 3.59 -24.43 -3.65
C GLN A 419 3.09 -23.00 -3.52
N ARG A 420 1.80 -22.82 -3.83
CA ARG A 420 1.08 -21.55 -3.67
C ARG A 420 0.46 -21.51 -2.30
N CYS A 421 0.63 -20.39 -1.60
CA CYS A 421 -0.04 -20.17 -0.33
C CYS A 421 -1.21 -19.20 -0.56
N CYS A 422 -2.44 -19.73 -0.49
CA CYS A 422 -3.68 -18.95 -0.61
C CYS A 422 -3.95 -18.11 0.64
#